data_AF-A0A3B0X938-F1
#
_entry.id   AF-A0A3B0X938-F1
#
_cell.length_a   1.000
_cell.length_b   1.000
_cell.length_c   1.000
_cell.angle_alpha   90.00
_cell.angle_beta   90.00
_cell.angle_gamma   90.00
#
_symmetry.space_group_name_H-M   'P 1'
#
loop_
_entity.id
_entity.type
_entity.pdbx_description
1 polymer ?
#
loop_
_entity_poly.entity_id
_entity_poly.type
_entity_poly.pdbx_seq_one_letter_code
_entity_poly.pdbx_strand_id
1 'polypeptide(L)'
;MIVKSIKKYQSWRKLGGVPVNVVDDPALCSFITPSIVDRSPVALVQKGTTSDQKTIIASLETLEETVKNHKFEPPTLIIVGEVVSLKEKLDWFNPNDPQGVVVKASKW
;
A
#
# COMPACT_ATOMS: atom_id res chain seq x y z
N MET A 1 3.03 30.40 5.93
CA MET A 1 3.88 29.94 7.04
C MET A 1 4.88 28.85 6.63
N ILE A 2 4.53 27.97 5.68
CA ILE A 2 5.38 26.85 5.19
C ILE A 2 6.68 27.31 4.49
N VAL A 3 6.63 28.39 3.70
CA VAL A 3 7.78 28.86 2.88
C VAL A 3 8.98 29.35 3.71
N LYS A 4 8.76 29.86 4.93
CA LYS A 4 9.85 30.29 5.83
C LYS A 4 10.64 29.10 6.39
N SER A 5 10.00 27.95 6.60
CA SER A 5 10.69 26.73 7.06
C SER A 5 11.62 26.17 6.00
N ILE A 6 11.26 26.24 4.71
CA ILE A 6 12.07 25.67 3.61
C ILE A 6 13.46 26.34 3.52
N LYS A 7 13.55 27.66 3.67
CA LYS A 7 14.84 28.39 3.70
C LYS A 7 15.74 27.95 4.87
N LYS A 8 15.14 27.58 6.01
CA LYS A 8 15.86 27.07 7.18
C LYS A 8 16.48 25.70 6.89
N TYR A 9 15.77 24.80 6.22
CA TYR A 9 16.31 23.49 5.82
C TYR A 9 17.47 23.60 4.81
N GLN A 10 17.42 24.57 3.88
CA GLN A 10 18.54 24.85 2.98
C GLN A 10 19.83 25.27 3.73
N SER A 11 19.70 25.96 4.86
CA SER A 11 20.86 26.32 5.70
C SER A 11 21.48 25.10 6.38
N TRP A 12 20.67 24.13 6.82
CA TRP A 12 21.13 22.87 7.40
C TRP A 12 21.84 21.97 6.40
N ARG A 13 21.41 22.00 5.12
CA ARG A 13 22.14 21.34 4.00
C ARG A 13 23.55 21.90 3.83
N LYS A 14 23.72 23.22 3.96
CA LYS A 14 25.03 23.90 3.79
C LYS A 14 25.99 23.67 4.96
N LEU A 15 25.50 23.28 6.14
CA LEU A 15 26.29 23.05 7.34
C LEU A 15 26.99 21.67 7.37
N GLY A 16 26.95 20.91 6.29
CA GLY A 16 27.92 19.84 6.02
C GLY A 16 27.79 18.55 6.83
N GLY A 17 26.65 18.27 7.46
CA GLY A 17 26.49 17.03 8.24
C GLY A 17 25.08 16.54 8.56
N VAL A 18 24.02 17.26 8.16
CA VAL A 18 22.64 16.86 8.48
C VAL A 18 21.95 16.32 7.23
N PRO A 19 21.50 15.05 7.22
CA PRO A 19 20.67 14.53 6.13
C PRO A 19 19.31 15.23 6.14
N VAL A 20 18.91 15.78 4.99
CA VAL A 20 17.63 16.50 4.78
C VAL A 20 16.86 15.80 3.67
N ASN A 21 15.60 15.45 3.93
CA ASN A 21 14.64 14.96 2.95
C ASN A 21 13.43 15.90 2.96
N VAL A 22 13.10 16.48 1.81
CA VAL A 22 11.91 17.30 1.60
C VAL A 22 10.95 16.51 0.73
N VAL A 23 9.86 16.04 1.35
CA VAL A 23 8.80 15.29 0.66
C VAL A 23 8.27 16.17 -0.49
N ASP A 24 8.15 15.58 -1.68
CA ASP A 24 7.68 16.18 -2.94
C ASP A 24 8.59 17.23 -3.62
N ASP A 25 9.77 17.56 -3.07
CA ASP A 25 10.75 18.44 -3.73
C ASP A 25 12.16 17.82 -3.77
N PRO A 26 12.43 16.92 -4.75
CA PRO A 26 13.69 16.20 -4.86
C PRO A 26 14.93 17.09 -4.94
N ALA A 27 14.81 18.31 -5.48
CA ALA A 27 15.92 19.25 -5.62
C ALA A 27 16.43 19.78 -4.27
N LEU A 28 15.60 19.70 -3.23
CA LEU A 28 15.91 20.13 -1.87
C LEU A 28 16.43 18.99 -0.97
N CYS A 29 16.32 17.74 -1.41
CA CYS A 29 16.84 16.58 -0.70
C CYS A 29 18.38 16.52 -0.75
N SER A 30 19.04 16.18 0.36
CA SER A 30 20.46 15.79 0.39
C SER A 30 20.64 14.27 0.24
N PHE A 31 19.58 13.52 0.49
CA PHE A 31 19.45 12.10 0.21
C PHE A 31 18.00 11.82 -0.15
N ILE A 32 17.77 10.83 -1.01
CA ILE A 32 16.43 10.32 -1.26
C ILE A 32 16.28 9.00 -0.50
N THR A 33 15.12 8.75 0.10
CA THR A 33 14.70 7.39 0.45
C THR A 33 14.03 6.85 -0.81
N PRO A 34 14.76 6.16 -1.71
CA PRO A 34 14.18 5.75 -2.96
C PRO A 34 12.94 4.90 -2.68
N SER A 35 11.82 5.28 -3.28
CA SER A 35 10.62 4.44 -3.33
C SER A 35 10.82 3.21 -4.23
N ILE A 36 12.02 3.03 -4.79
CA ILE A 36 12.44 1.98 -5.72
C ILE A 36 12.66 0.64 -5.01
N VAL A 37 11.69 0.26 -4.18
CA VAL A 37 11.47 -1.14 -3.85
C VAL A 37 10.30 -1.52 -4.73
N ASP A 38 10.47 -2.50 -5.61
CA ASP A 38 9.33 -3.19 -6.18
C ASP A 38 8.52 -3.72 -5.00
N ARG A 39 7.46 -3.00 -4.63
CA ARG A 39 6.61 -3.36 -3.51
C ARG A 39 5.48 -4.27 -3.94
N SER A 40 5.57 -4.84 -5.13
CA SER A 40 4.72 -5.97 -5.50
C SER A 40 4.94 -7.11 -4.50
N PRO A 41 3.91 -7.91 -4.20
CA PRO A 41 2.55 -7.83 -4.74
C PRO A 41 1.67 -6.74 -4.09
N VAL A 42 0.59 -6.37 -4.79
CA VAL A 42 -0.44 -5.42 -4.35
C VAL A 42 -1.78 -6.11 -4.28
N ALA A 43 -2.52 -5.96 -3.19
CA ALA A 43 -3.91 -6.42 -3.08
C ALA A 43 -4.89 -5.24 -3.09
N LEU A 44 -5.93 -5.36 -3.92
CA LEU A 44 -7.11 -4.51 -3.95
C LEU A 44 -8.24 -5.23 -3.23
N VAL A 45 -8.75 -4.67 -2.14
CA VAL A 45 -9.88 -5.22 -1.36
C VAL A 45 -11.03 -4.23 -1.40
N GLN A 46 -12.05 -4.51 -2.19
CA GLN A 46 -13.28 -3.73 -2.28
C GLN A 46 -14.33 -4.27 -1.32
N LYS A 47 -15.10 -3.36 -0.69
CA LYS A 47 -16.19 -3.70 0.25
C LYS A 47 -15.75 -4.76 1.27
N GLY A 48 -14.58 -4.56 1.88
CA GLY A 48 -14.01 -5.50 2.85
C GLY A 48 -14.97 -5.83 3.98
N THR A 49 -14.91 -7.05 4.52
CA THR A 49 -15.79 -7.57 5.58
C THR A 49 -17.27 -7.65 5.25
N THR A 50 -17.65 -7.52 3.97
CA THR A 50 -19.04 -7.67 3.51
C THR A 50 -19.21 -8.92 2.66
N SER A 51 -20.48 -9.30 2.41
CA SER A 51 -20.83 -10.35 1.45
C SER A 51 -20.32 -10.08 0.03
N ASP A 52 -20.21 -8.81 -0.33
CA ASP A 52 -19.80 -8.35 -1.66
C ASP A 52 -18.28 -8.11 -1.77
N GLN A 53 -17.50 -8.63 -0.82
CA GLN A 53 -16.05 -8.41 -0.82
C GLN A 53 -15.40 -8.96 -2.10
N LYS A 54 -14.62 -8.12 -2.76
CA LYS A 54 -13.82 -8.50 -3.93
C LYS A 54 -12.35 -8.23 -3.66
N THR A 55 -11.52 -9.28 -3.74
CA THR A 55 -10.08 -9.18 -3.52
C THR A 55 -9.29 -9.63 -4.74
N ILE A 56 -8.47 -8.74 -5.31
CA ILE A 56 -7.57 -9.05 -6.43
C ILE A 56 -6.12 -8.76 -6.03
N ILE A 57 -5.20 -9.63 -6.44
CA ILE A 57 -3.75 -9.42 -6.32
C ILE A 57 -3.20 -9.05 -7.70
N ALA A 58 -2.35 -8.02 -7.74
CA ALA A 58 -1.65 -7.54 -8.93
C ALA A 58 -0.20 -7.15 -8.58
N SER A 59 0.60 -6.81 -9.58
CA SER A 59 1.86 -6.10 -9.39
C SER A 59 1.65 -4.59 -9.52
N LEU A 60 2.61 -3.77 -9.09
CA LEU A 60 2.56 -2.33 -9.33
C LEU A 60 2.49 -2.00 -10.84
N GLU A 61 3.14 -2.80 -11.69
CA GLU A 61 3.14 -2.65 -13.14
C GLU A 61 1.77 -2.93 -13.78
N THR A 62 1.05 -3.94 -13.28
CA THR A 62 -0.22 -4.40 -13.85
C THR A 62 -1.45 -3.81 -13.14
N LEU A 63 -1.24 -2.97 -12.11
CA LEU A 63 -2.31 -2.46 -11.25
C LEU A 63 -3.33 -1.62 -12.02
N GLU A 64 -2.86 -0.70 -12.88
CA GLU A 64 -3.76 0.19 -13.63
C GLU A 64 -4.68 -0.60 -14.57
N GLU A 65 -4.12 -1.53 -15.33
CA GLU A 65 -4.88 -2.43 -16.20
C GLU A 65 -5.87 -3.27 -15.39
N THR A 66 -5.42 -3.83 -14.27
CA THR A 66 -6.25 -4.63 -13.38
C THR A 66 -7.47 -3.85 -12.87
N VAL A 67 -7.28 -2.60 -12.44
CA VAL A 67 -8.36 -1.71 -11.97
C VAL A 67 -9.37 -1.43 -13.08
N LYS A 68 -8.90 -1.13 -14.29
CA LYS A 68 -9.75 -0.86 -15.46
C LYS A 68 -10.58 -2.08 -15.86
N ASN A 69 -9.94 -3.24 -15.99
CA ASN A 69 -10.58 -4.47 -16.45
C ASN A 69 -11.61 -5.01 -15.44
N HIS A 70 -11.38 -4.81 -14.15
CA HIS A 70 -12.24 -5.34 -13.09
C HIS A 70 -13.24 -4.34 -12.52
N LYS A 71 -13.29 -3.11 -13.06
CA LYS A 71 -14.21 -2.03 -12.65
C LYS A 71 -14.27 -1.85 -11.14
N PHE A 72 -13.12 -1.64 -10.50
CA PHE A 72 -13.09 -1.33 -9.08
C PHE A 72 -13.68 0.04 -8.81
N GLU A 73 -14.58 0.11 -7.83
CA GLU A 73 -15.26 1.32 -7.38
C GLU A 73 -14.96 1.56 -5.89
N PRO A 74 -14.93 2.81 -5.42
CA PRO A 74 -14.85 3.10 -4.00
C PRO A 74 -16.05 2.51 -3.22
N PRO A 75 -15.86 2.06 -1.95
CA PRO A 75 -14.60 2.05 -1.19
C PRO A 75 -13.74 0.81 -1.50
N THR A 76 -12.45 1.04 -1.77
CA THR A 76 -11.45 -0.01 -2.01
C THR A 76 -10.19 0.27 -1.20
N LEU A 77 -9.75 -0.72 -0.41
CA LEU A 77 -8.48 -0.70 0.32
C LEU A 77 -7.37 -1.26 -0.56
N ILE A 78 -6.19 -0.61 -0.54
CA ILE A 78 -4.99 -1.07 -1.24
C ILE A 78 -3.94 -1.49 -0.21
N ILE A 79 -3.44 -2.72 -0.32
CA ILE A 79 -2.38 -3.29 0.52
C ILE A 79 -1.18 -3.59 -0.37
N VAL A 80 0.02 -3.22 0.04
CA VAL A 80 1.22 -3.27 -0.81
C VAL A 80 2.36 -3.98 -0.06
N GLY A 81 3.04 -4.90 -0.73
CA GLY A 81 4.22 -5.62 -0.26
C GLY A 81 3.96 -7.09 0.10
N GLU A 82 5.01 -7.77 0.56
CA GLU A 82 5.01 -9.20 0.93
C GLU A 82 3.91 -9.64 1.91
N VAL A 83 3.32 -8.70 2.66
CA VAL A 83 2.14 -8.97 3.50
C VAL A 83 0.96 -9.52 2.69
N VAL A 84 0.88 -9.20 1.40
CA VAL A 84 -0.14 -9.72 0.47
C VAL A 84 -0.01 -11.23 0.27
N SER A 85 1.21 -11.77 0.30
CA SER A 85 1.49 -13.20 0.18
C SER A 85 0.91 -14.02 1.34
N LEU A 86 0.61 -13.40 2.48
CA LEU A 86 -0.04 -14.06 3.62
C LEU A 86 -1.52 -14.40 3.36
N LYS A 87 -2.14 -13.81 2.32
CA LYS A 87 -3.55 -14.07 1.99
C LYS A 87 -3.83 -15.57 1.89
N GLU A 88 -3.00 -16.33 1.18
CA GLU A 88 -3.20 -17.78 1.00
C GLU A 88 -3.23 -18.56 2.32
N LYS A 89 -2.48 -18.10 3.34
CA LYS A 89 -2.42 -18.74 4.66
C LYS A 89 -3.52 -18.27 5.60
N LEU A 90 -4.06 -17.07 5.37
CA LEU A 90 -4.98 -16.38 6.27
C LEU A 90 -6.37 -16.14 5.63
N ASP A 91 -6.74 -16.88 4.59
CA ASP A 91 -8.02 -16.74 3.88
C ASP A 91 -9.18 -17.42 4.63
N TRP A 92 -9.38 -17.01 5.90
CA TRP A 92 -10.40 -17.60 6.78
C TRP A 92 -11.78 -16.95 6.62
N PHE A 93 -11.86 -15.73 6.08
CA PHE A 93 -13.11 -14.98 5.97
C PHE A 93 -14.00 -15.54 4.85
N ASN A 94 -15.20 -15.98 5.19
CA ASN A 94 -16.21 -16.41 4.23
C ASN A 94 -17.35 -15.37 4.14
N PRO A 95 -17.50 -14.67 3.02
CA PRO A 95 -18.58 -13.69 2.84
C PRO A 95 -20.00 -14.29 2.95
N ASN A 96 -20.13 -15.60 2.70
CA ASN A 96 -21.39 -16.34 2.82
C ASN A 96 -21.62 -16.93 4.23
N ASP A 97 -20.61 -16.85 5.10
CA ASP A 97 -20.71 -17.21 6.53
C ASP A 97 -19.98 -16.15 7.39
N PRO A 98 -20.55 -14.94 7.51
CA PRO A 98 -19.91 -13.84 8.24
C PRO A 98 -19.76 -14.11 9.75
N GLN A 99 -20.47 -15.11 10.28
CA GLN A 99 -20.46 -15.49 11.69
C GLN A 99 -19.40 -16.55 12.00
N GLY A 100 -18.70 -17.08 11.00
CA GLY A 100 -17.60 -18.03 11.17
C GLY A 100 -18.02 -19.36 11.81
N VAL A 101 -19.30 -19.72 11.69
CA VAL A 101 -19.86 -20.92 12.33
C VAL A 101 -19.33 -22.20 11.66
N VAL A 102 -18.91 -22.11 10.40
CA VAL A 102 -18.29 -23.21 9.66
C VAL A 102 -16.77 -23.04 9.63
N VAL A 103 -16.11 -23.38 10.73
CA VAL A 103 -14.65 -23.63 10.69
C VAL A 103 -14.43 -24.96 9.96
N LYS A 104 -13.98 -24.93 8.70
CA LYS A 104 -13.51 -26.16 8.03
C LYS A 104 -12.34 -26.69 8.85
N ALA A 105 -12.52 -27.84 9.49
CA ALA A 105 -11.43 -28.57 10.13
C ALA A 105 -10.41 -28.98 9.05
N SER A 106 -9.37 -28.17 8.85
CA SER A 106 -8.21 -28.58 8.08
C SER A 106 -7.43 -29.59 8.93
N LYS A 107 -7.19 -30.77 8.35
CA LYS A 107 -6.26 -31.78 8.88
C LYS A 107 -4.89 -31.13 9.11
N TRP A 108 -4.37 -31.29 10.33
CA TRP A 108 -2.96 -31.09 10.65
C TRP A 108 -2.11 -32.19 10.00
#